data_AF-A0A7V6NP65-F1
#
_entry.id   AF-A0A7V6NP65-F1
#
_cell.length_a   1.000
_cell.length_b   1.000
_cell.length_c   1.000
_cell.angle_alpha   90.00
_cell.angle_beta   90.00
_cell.angle_gamma   90.00
#
_symmetry.space_group_name_H-M   'P 1'
#
loop_
_entity.id
_entity.type
_entity.pdbx_description
1 polymer ?
#
loop_
_entity_poly.entity_id
_entity_poly.type
_entity_poly.pdbx_seq_one_letter_code
_entity_poly.pdbx_strand_id
1 'polypeptide(L)'
;MVRNYDDLDRYLSDIENFISREQGKKEKVLEQIDDHKKQIEDIQSKIELLEKVVILLQKTSEFARNQAKIQIESLVTNCLQYIFENNIEFKIEIEELRNKPNAEFYVITKEDDSIIKTKPELSRGGGVVDIISLALRIAFLQIHKPKIQGPLILDEPA
;
A
#
# COMPACT_ATOMS: atom_id res chain seq x y z
N MET A 1 11.03 -14.40 -72.96
CA MET A 1 11.69 -13.52 -73.95
C MET A 1 10.56 -12.80 -74.66
N VAL A 2 10.48 -11.47 -74.52
CA VAL A 2 9.42 -10.64 -75.10
C VAL A 2 9.45 -10.82 -76.61
N ARG A 3 8.34 -11.23 -77.24
CA ARG A 3 8.29 -11.53 -78.68
C ARG A 3 7.47 -10.51 -79.47
N ASN A 4 6.68 -9.68 -78.80
CA ASN A 4 5.76 -8.68 -79.37
C ASN A 4 5.61 -7.48 -78.39
N TYR A 5 5.23 -6.31 -78.89
CA TYR A 5 4.77 -5.14 -78.14
C TYR A 5 3.67 -5.49 -77.11
N ASP A 6 2.68 -6.32 -77.47
CA ASP A 6 1.61 -6.72 -76.53
C ASP A 6 2.12 -7.52 -75.32
N ASP A 7 3.21 -8.29 -75.49
CA ASP A 7 3.85 -9.01 -74.39
C ASP A 7 4.58 -8.06 -73.44
N LEU A 8 5.12 -6.95 -73.97
CA LEU A 8 5.80 -5.92 -73.19
C LEU A 8 4.78 -5.13 -72.36
N ASP A 9 3.65 -4.74 -72.94
CA ASP A 9 2.58 -4.01 -72.26
C ASP A 9 1.98 -4.84 -71.12
N ARG A 10 1.77 -6.14 -71.31
CA ARG A 10 1.36 -7.04 -70.23
C ARG A 10 2.37 -7.06 -69.08
N TYR A 11 3.66 -7.17 -69.42
CA TYR A 11 4.71 -7.23 -68.41
C TYR A 11 4.84 -5.91 -67.63
N LEU A 12 4.67 -4.77 -68.30
CA LEU A 12 4.63 -3.45 -67.66
C LEU A 12 3.43 -3.32 -66.71
N SER A 13 2.24 -3.72 -67.17
CA SER A 13 1.03 -3.73 -66.34
C SER A 13 1.17 -4.63 -65.11
N ASP A 14 1.79 -5.81 -65.25
CA ASP A 14 2.02 -6.71 -64.11
C ASP A 14 3.01 -6.11 -63.09
N ILE A 15 4.07 -5.44 -63.57
CA ILE A 15 5.03 -4.74 -62.71
C ILE A 15 4.35 -3.56 -62.00
N GLU A 16 3.53 -2.76 -62.68
CA GLU A 16 2.81 -1.63 -62.07
C GLU A 16 1.85 -2.11 -60.97
N ASN A 17 1.08 -3.17 -61.24
CA ASN A 17 0.19 -3.78 -60.25
C ASN A 17 0.97 -4.33 -59.05
N PHE A 18 2.13 -4.95 -59.28
CA PHE A 18 3.00 -5.41 -58.21
C PHE A 18 3.53 -4.25 -57.36
N ILE A 19 4.05 -3.19 -57.99
CA ILE A 19 4.57 -2.00 -57.30
C ILE A 19 3.46 -1.35 -56.46
N SER A 20 2.27 -1.16 -57.02
CA SER A 20 1.13 -0.57 -56.31
C SER A 20 0.74 -1.40 -55.08
N ARG A 21 0.70 -2.73 -55.19
CA ARG A 21 0.41 -3.63 -54.08
C ARG A 21 1.47 -3.56 -52.98
N GLU A 22 2.75 -3.55 -53.34
CA GLU A 22 3.84 -3.46 -52.37
C GLU A 22 3.93 -2.08 -51.71
N GLN A 23 3.60 -1.00 -52.44
CA GLN A 23 3.47 0.34 -51.87
C GLN A 23 2.37 0.42 -50.82
N GLY A 24 1.17 -0.12 -51.10
CA GLY A 24 0.08 -0.15 -50.12
C GLY A 24 0.43 -0.97 -48.87
N LYS A 25 1.15 -2.09 -49.02
CA LYS A 25 1.67 -2.86 -47.86
C LYS A 25 2.66 -2.03 -47.04
N LYS A 26 3.59 -1.33 -47.70
CA LYS A 26 4.58 -0.48 -47.03
C LYS A 26 3.89 0.64 -46.24
N GLU A 27 2.92 1.33 -46.84
CA GLU A 27 2.17 2.41 -46.17
C GLU A 27 1.44 1.90 -44.93
N LYS A 28 0.73 0.77 -45.05
CA LYS A 28 0.06 0.14 -43.90
C LYS A 28 1.03 -0.25 -42.79
N VAL A 29 2.20 -0.78 -43.13
CA VAL A 29 3.22 -1.12 -42.13
C VAL A 29 3.78 0.14 -41.46
N LEU A 30 3.98 1.23 -42.20
CA LEU A 30 4.42 2.50 -41.64
C LEU A 30 3.38 3.10 -40.68
N GLU A 31 2.10 3.05 -41.04
CA GLU A 31 0.99 3.48 -40.17
C GLU A 31 0.96 2.65 -38.87
N GLN A 32 1.07 1.33 -38.97
CA GLN A 32 1.15 0.43 -37.81
C GLN A 32 2.36 0.74 -36.91
N ILE A 33 3.52 1.05 -37.50
CA ILE A 33 4.71 1.43 -36.73
C ILE A 33 4.47 2.72 -35.96
N ASP A 34 3.84 3.73 -36.58
CA ASP A 34 3.55 5.01 -35.91
C ASP A 34 2.54 4.83 -34.77
N ASP A 35 1.47 4.06 -35.00
CA ASP A 35 0.47 3.76 -33.98
C ASP A 35 1.08 2.98 -32.80
N HIS A 36 1.90 1.96 -33.07
CA HIS A 36 2.56 1.22 -32.01
C HIS A 36 3.56 2.07 -31.22
N LYS A 37 4.26 3.01 -31.85
CA LYS A 37 5.13 3.96 -31.15
C LYS A 37 4.32 4.82 -30.18
N LYS A 38 3.19 5.39 -30.61
CA LYS A 38 2.29 6.17 -29.74
C LYS A 38 1.76 5.32 -28.57
N GLN A 39 1.41 4.07 -28.83
CA GLN A 39 0.97 3.15 -27.78
C GLN A 39 2.08 2.88 -26.75
N ILE A 40 3.32 2.69 -27.20
CA ILE A 40 4.47 2.50 -26.30
C ILE A 40 4.67 3.73 -25.41
N GLU A 41 4.61 4.94 -25.98
CA GLU A 41 4.75 6.19 -25.23
C GLU A 41 3.63 6.34 -24.17
N ASP A 42 2.38 6.06 -24.54
CA ASP A 42 1.24 6.11 -23.60
C ASP A 42 1.42 5.08 -22.46
N ILE A 43 1.80 3.85 -22.79
CA ILE A 43 2.06 2.80 -21.79
C ILE A 43 3.20 3.21 -20.85
N GLN A 44 4.29 3.77 -21.37
CA GLN A 44 5.41 4.24 -20.57
C GLN A 44 4.98 5.35 -19.60
N SER A 45 4.18 6.31 -20.07
CA SER A 45 3.64 7.38 -19.21
C SER A 45 2.76 6.83 -18.09
N LYS A 46 1.95 5.81 -18.38
CA LYS A 46 1.08 5.13 -17.41
C LYS A 46 1.89 4.37 -16.37
N ILE A 47 2.96 3.69 -16.78
CA ILE A 47 3.87 3.00 -15.86
C ILE A 47 4.46 4.01 -14.87
N GLU A 48 5.00 5.12 -15.36
CA GLU A 48 5.60 6.16 -14.50
C GLU A 48 4.57 6.75 -13.51
N LEU A 49 3.34 6.98 -13.96
CA LEU A 49 2.26 7.43 -13.09
C LEU A 49 1.93 6.39 -12.01
N LEU A 50 1.79 5.13 -12.39
CA LEU A 50 1.43 4.05 -11.47
C LEU A 50 2.53 3.79 -10.44
N GLU A 51 3.80 3.90 -10.81
CA GLU A 51 4.93 3.83 -9.87
C GLU A 51 4.83 4.91 -8.79
N LYS A 52 4.53 6.15 -9.18
CA LYS A 52 4.31 7.27 -8.24
C LYS A 52 3.10 7.01 -7.34
N VAL A 53 2.00 6.47 -7.89
CA VAL A 53 0.81 6.10 -7.11
C VAL A 53 1.14 5.03 -6.08
N VAL A 54 1.90 4.00 -6.45
CA VAL A 54 2.33 2.95 -5.51
C VAL A 54 3.12 3.55 -4.35
N ILE A 55 4.09 4.40 -4.63
CA ILE A 55 4.90 5.06 -3.59
C ILE A 55 4.02 5.92 -2.68
N LEU A 56 3.07 6.68 -3.24
CA LEU A 56 2.15 7.51 -2.47
C LEU A 56 1.27 6.66 -1.54
N LEU A 57 0.70 5.57 -2.04
CA LEU A 57 -0.16 4.68 -1.24
C LEU A 57 0.63 3.97 -0.14
N GLN A 58 1.86 3.54 -0.41
CA GLN A 58 2.76 2.97 0.60
C GLN A 58 3.06 3.96 1.72
N LYS A 59 3.48 5.18 1.38
CA LYS A 59 3.75 6.24 2.38
C LYS A 59 2.50 6.62 3.17
N THR A 60 1.34 6.68 2.51
CA THR A 60 0.06 6.97 3.16
C THR A 60 -0.32 5.87 4.14
N SER A 61 -0.14 4.60 3.77
CA SER A 61 -0.39 3.44 4.63
C SER A 61 0.52 3.44 5.86
N GLU A 62 1.81 3.70 5.67
CA GLU A 62 2.79 3.82 6.76
C GLU A 62 2.43 4.96 7.72
N PHE A 63 2.12 6.14 7.17
CA PHE A 63 1.70 7.29 7.96
C PHE A 63 0.42 7.00 8.75
N ALA A 64 -0.61 6.43 8.11
CA ALA A 64 -1.86 6.08 8.77
C ALA A 64 -1.64 5.09 9.92
N ARG A 65 -0.78 4.08 9.71
CA ARG A 65 -0.41 3.11 10.75
C ARG A 65 0.32 3.77 11.92
N ASN A 66 1.26 4.67 11.65
CA ASN A 66 1.97 5.42 12.68
C ASN A 66 1.03 6.35 13.48
N GLN A 67 0.08 7.00 12.80
CA GLN A 67 -0.93 7.83 13.48
C GLN A 67 -1.85 7.00 14.37
N ALA A 68 -2.32 5.83 13.90
CA ALA A 68 -3.12 4.93 14.71
C ALA A 68 -2.34 4.42 15.92
N LYS A 69 -1.07 4.03 15.73
CA LYS A 69 -0.15 3.65 16.80
C LYS A 69 -0.06 4.73 17.88
N ILE A 70 0.24 5.98 17.51
CA ILE A 70 0.39 7.09 18.47
C ILE A 70 -0.90 7.31 19.28
N GLN A 71 -2.06 7.25 18.63
CA GLN A 71 -3.35 7.41 19.30
C GLN A 71 -3.62 6.27 20.30
N ILE A 72 -3.37 5.02 19.91
CA ILE A 72 -3.52 3.86 20.81
C ILE A 72 -2.54 3.97 21.98
N GLU A 73 -1.26 4.25 21.71
CA GLU A 73 -0.24 4.42 22.75
C GLU A 73 -0.64 5.48 23.77
N SER A 74 -1.09 6.65 23.30
CA SER A 74 -1.50 7.74 24.16
C SER A 74 -2.71 7.36 25.03
N LEU A 75 -3.75 6.74 24.44
CA LEU A 75 -4.94 6.38 25.19
C LEU A 75 -4.63 5.32 26.27
N VAL A 76 -3.93 4.25 25.90
CA VAL A 76 -3.60 3.17 26.84
C VAL A 76 -2.66 3.68 27.94
N THR A 77 -1.68 4.52 27.58
CA THR A 77 -0.80 5.17 28.55
C THR A 77 -1.59 6.03 29.53
N ASN A 78 -2.50 6.87 29.05
CA ASN A 78 -3.33 7.70 29.92
C ASN A 78 -4.21 6.86 30.87
N CYS A 79 -4.79 5.76 30.38
CA CYS A 79 -5.56 4.85 31.23
C CYS A 79 -4.69 4.18 32.31
N LEU A 80 -3.49 3.73 31.95
CA LEU A 80 -2.55 3.15 32.89
C LEU A 80 -2.12 4.16 33.96
N GLN A 81 -1.73 5.37 33.56
CA GLN A 81 -1.28 6.42 34.48
C GLN A 81 -2.41 6.95 35.37
N TYR A 82 -3.67 6.89 34.91
CA TYR A 82 -4.82 7.28 35.72
C TYR A 82 -5.11 6.30 36.87
N ILE A 83 -4.91 5.00 36.64
CA ILE A 83 -5.22 3.93 37.60
C ILE A 83 -4.01 3.57 38.47
N PHE A 84 -2.83 3.57 37.85
CA PHE A 84 -1.55 3.24 38.47
C PHE A 84 -0.70 4.50 38.63
N GLU A 85 0.62 4.37 38.52
CA GLU A 85 1.58 5.46 38.68
C GLU A 85 1.87 6.17 37.34
N ASN A 86 2.25 7.45 37.43
CA ASN A 86 2.52 8.31 36.28
C ASN A 86 3.79 7.94 35.49
N ASN A 87 4.57 6.97 35.94
CA ASN A 87 5.83 6.56 35.30
C ASN A 87 5.69 5.39 34.32
N ILE A 88 4.46 4.94 34.05
CA ILE A 88 4.15 3.82 33.15
C ILE A 88 3.74 4.36 31.77
N GLU A 89 4.28 3.76 30.71
CA GLU A 89 3.95 4.05 29.32
C GLU A 89 3.65 2.77 28.55
N PHE A 90 2.66 2.83 27.66
CA PHE A 90 2.36 1.76 26.71
C PHE A 90 3.00 2.06 25.35
N LYS A 91 3.71 1.08 24.80
CA LYS A 91 4.40 1.18 23.51
C LYS A 91 4.06 0.01 22.61
N ILE A 92 3.90 0.32 21.33
CA ILE A 92 3.66 -0.65 20.26
C ILE A 92 4.87 -0.62 19.32
N GLU A 93 5.54 -1.73 19.14
CA GLU A 93 6.59 -1.87 18.14
C GLU A 93 6.03 -2.62 16.93
N ILE A 94 6.14 -1.99 15.77
CA ILE A 94 5.66 -2.57 14.52
C ILE A 94 6.87 -3.13 13.81
N GLU A 95 6.96 -4.45 13.74
CA GLU A 95 8.04 -5.19 13.10
C GLU A 95 7.54 -5.82 11.79
N GLU A 96 8.41 -6.00 10.81
CA GLU A 96 8.09 -6.80 9.62
C GLU A 96 8.58 -8.22 9.80
N LEU A 97 7.67 -9.13 10.18
CA LEU A 97 7.96 -10.55 10.27
C LEU A 97 7.47 -11.24 9.01
N ARG A 98 8.39 -11.77 8.19
CA ARG A 98 8.08 -12.54 6.95
C ARG A 98 7.19 -11.76 5.97
N ASN A 99 7.53 -10.50 5.70
CA ASN A 99 6.74 -9.58 4.86
C ASN A 99 5.29 -9.33 5.35
N LYS A 100 5.02 -9.59 6.64
CA LYS A 100 3.76 -9.22 7.28
C LYS A 100 4.04 -8.27 8.44
N PRO A 101 3.29 -7.17 8.57
CA PRO A 101 3.40 -6.32 9.75
C PRO A 101 2.95 -7.11 10.98
N ASN A 102 3.83 -7.20 11.96
CA ASN A 102 3.57 -7.71 13.31
C ASN A 102 3.58 -6.53 14.29
N ALA A 103 2.73 -6.57 15.31
CA ALA A 103 2.70 -5.55 16.35
C ALA A 103 2.97 -6.21 17.70
N GLU A 104 4.05 -5.79 18.35
CA GLU A 104 4.44 -6.23 19.68
C GLU A 104 4.10 -5.15 20.70
N PHE A 105 3.51 -5.56 21.81
CA PHE A 105 3.09 -4.64 22.86
C PHE A 105 4.05 -4.67 24.04
N TYR A 106 4.37 -3.48 24.55
CA TYR A 106 5.28 -3.30 25.66
C TYR A 106 4.74 -2.29 26.66
N VAL A 107 5.06 -2.55 27.93
CA VAL A 107 4.91 -1.61 29.03
C VAL A 107 6.30 -1.17 29.45
N ILE A 108 6.52 0.13 29.42
CA ILE A 108 7.74 0.78 29.87
C ILE A 108 7.46 1.43 31.23
N THR A 109 8.26 1.11 32.24
CA THR A 109 8.26 1.82 33.52
C THR A 109 9.57 2.58 33.66
N LYS A 110 9.48 3.86 34.04
CA LYS A 110 10.63 4.72 34.35
C LYS A 110 10.78 4.81 35.88
N GLU A 111 11.77 4.14 36.43
CA GLU A 111 12.12 4.27 37.85
C GLU A 111 13.52 4.87 37.97
N ASP A 112 13.60 6.05 38.61
CA ASP A 112 14.81 6.84 38.80
C ASP A 112 15.72 6.90 37.56
N ASP A 113 16.71 6.01 37.48
CA ASP A 113 17.76 5.95 36.45
C ASP A 113 17.66 4.71 35.54
N SER A 114 16.56 3.96 35.63
CA SER A 114 16.35 2.71 34.89
C SER A 114 15.03 2.70 34.10
N ILE A 115 15.11 2.17 32.88
CA ILE A 115 13.95 1.96 32.01
C ILE A 115 13.70 0.46 31.91
N ILE A 116 12.60 0.01 32.48
CA ILE A 116 12.18 -1.39 32.44
C ILE A 116 11.17 -1.56 31.32
N LYS A 117 11.54 -2.28 30.27
CA LYS A 117 10.65 -2.63 29.15
C LYS A 117 10.23 -4.10 29.26
N THR A 118 8.93 -4.34 29.33
CA THR A 118 8.36 -5.68 29.56
C THR A 118 7.17 -5.93 28.67
N LYS A 119 6.96 -7.18 28.24
CA LYS A 119 5.70 -7.57 27.60
C LYS A 119 4.59 -7.67 28.65
N PRO A 120 3.38 -7.15 28.38
CA PRO A 120 2.24 -7.23 29.30
C PRO A 120 2.00 -8.66 29.79
N GLU A 121 1.99 -9.65 28.88
CA GLU A 121 1.67 -11.05 29.20
C GLU A 121 2.71 -11.79 30.06
N LEU A 122 3.97 -11.31 30.11
CA LEU A 122 5.08 -12.05 30.71
C LEU A 122 5.49 -11.55 32.10
N SER A 123 5.24 -10.29 32.43
CA SER A 123 5.92 -9.66 33.57
C SER A 123 5.09 -8.65 34.35
N ARG A 124 3.79 -8.50 34.05
CA ARG A 124 2.90 -7.59 34.79
C ARG A 124 1.78 -8.38 35.48
N GLY A 125 1.34 -7.88 36.64
CA GLY A 125 0.24 -8.49 37.39
C GLY A 125 -1.07 -8.42 36.61
N GLY A 126 -2.02 -9.33 36.91
CA GLY A 126 -3.29 -9.47 36.18
C GLY A 126 -4.02 -8.15 35.95
N GLY A 127 -4.14 -7.31 36.98
CA GLY A 127 -4.84 -6.03 36.86
C GLY A 127 -4.23 -5.06 35.82
N VAL A 128 -2.92 -5.07 35.57
CA VAL A 128 -2.31 -4.23 34.52
C VAL A 128 -2.71 -4.74 33.14
N VAL A 129 -2.74 -6.06 32.97
CA VAL A 129 -3.12 -6.71 31.70
C VAL A 129 -4.60 -6.44 31.41
N ASP A 130 -5.48 -6.50 32.41
CA ASP A 130 -6.91 -6.23 32.27
C ASP A 130 -7.17 -4.79 31.82
N ILE A 131 -6.46 -3.82 32.41
CA ILE A 131 -6.57 -2.41 32.00
C ILE A 131 -6.05 -2.19 30.58
N ILE A 132 -4.93 -2.80 30.20
CA ILE A 132 -4.41 -2.71 28.83
C ILE A 132 -5.43 -3.30 27.84
N SER A 133 -5.99 -4.46 28.16
CA SER A 133 -6.99 -5.14 27.34
C SER A 133 -8.24 -4.27 27.13
N LEU A 134 -8.79 -3.70 28.21
CA LEU A 134 -9.93 -2.80 28.14
C LEU A 134 -9.61 -1.50 27.38
N ALA A 135 -8.48 -0.87 27.68
CA ALA A 135 -8.06 0.37 27.03
C ALA A 135 -7.84 0.17 25.52
N LEU A 136 -7.26 -0.96 25.11
CA LEU A 136 -7.11 -1.32 23.70
C LEU A 136 -8.45 -1.45 22.99
N ARG A 137 -9.42 -2.15 23.60
CA ARG A 137 -10.79 -2.26 23.03
C ARG A 137 -11.41 -0.87 22.82
N ILE A 138 -11.31 0.00 23.82
CA ILE A 138 -11.80 1.37 23.72
C ILE A 138 -11.06 2.16 22.64
N ALA A 139 -9.73 2.05 22.56
CA ALA A 139 -8.93 2.73 21.54
C ALA A 139 -9.35 2.31 20.12
N PHE A 140 -9.55 1.02 19.88
CA PHE A 140 -10.02 0.54 18.58
C PHE A 140 -11.41 1.08 18.24
N LEU A 141 -12.33 1.14 19.20
CA LEU A 141 -13.67 1.72 19.00
C LEU A 141 -13.59 3.22 18.66
N GLN A 142 -12.68 3.97 19.29
CA GLN A 142 -12.51 5.41 19.07
C GLN A 142 -11.87 5.73 17.71
N ILE A 143 -10.91 4.91 17.29
CA ILE A 143 -10.16 5.11 16.02
C ILE A 143 -10.97 4.63 14.81
N HIS A 144 -11.94 3.73 15.02
CA HIS A 144 -12.76 3.18 13.95
C HIS A 144 -13.43 4.28 13.12
N LYS A 145 -13.39 4.11 11.79
CA LYS A 145 -14.07 4.97 10.82
C LYS A 145 -14.99 4.13 9.93
N PRO A 146 -16.29 4.46 9.84
CA PRO A 146 -17.00 5.55 10.51
C PRO A 146 -17.07 5.37 12.03
N LYS A 147 -17.22 6.47 12.79
CA LYS A 147 -17.28 6.39 14.26
C LYS A 147 -18.42 5.48 14.70
N ILE A 148 -18.13 4.56 15.63
CA ILE A 148 -19.14 3.71 16.24
C ILE A 148 -20.01 4.59 17.15
N GLN A 149 -21.32 4.50 16.94
CA GLN A 149 -22.31 5.26 17.70
C GLN A 149 -23.01 4.35 18.72
N GLY A 150 -23.53 4.95 19.79
CA GLY A 150 -24.24 4.24 20.85
C GLY A 150 -23.41 4.09 22.13
N PRO A 151 -24.01 3.52 23.19
CA PRO A 151 -23.35 3.33 24.48
C PRO A 151 -22.34 2.18 24.42
N LEU A 152 -21.28 2.29 25.22
CA LEU A 152 -20.39 1.17 25.51
C LEU A 152 -20.96 0.39 26.70
N ILE A 153 -21.37 -0.85 26.47
CA ILE A 153 -21.84 -1.78 27.51
C ILE A 153 -20.69 -2.74 27.82
N LEU A 154 -20.33 -2.83 29.09
CA LEU A 154 -19.27 -3.69 29.59
C LEU A 154 -19.87 -4.60 30.65
N ASP A 155 -19.80 -5.91 30.44
CA ASP A 155 -20.18 -6.93 31.41
C ASP A 155 -18.91 -7.75 31.71
N GLU A 156 -18.45 -7.69 32.96
CA GLU A 156 -17.16 -8.23 33.43
C GLU A 156 -16.02 -8.07 32.39
N PRO A 157 -15.61 -6.83 32.08
CA PRO A 157 -14.70 -6.57 30.96
C PRO A 157 -13.23 -6.96 31.20
N ALA A 158 -12.90 -7.38 32.43
CA ALA A 158 -11.58 -7.84 32.85
C ALA A 158 -11.33 -9.26 32.31
#